data_AF-A0A2V9M6M0-F1
#
_entry.id   AF-A0A2V9M6M0-F1
#
_cell.length_a   1.000
_cell.length_b   1.000
_cell.length_c   1.000
_cell.angle_alpha   90.00
_cell.angle_beta   90.00
_cell.angle_gamma   90.00
#
_symmetry.space_group_name_H-M   'P 1'
#
loop_
_entity.id
_entity.type
_entity.pdbx_description
1 polymer ?
#
loop_
_entity_poly.entity_id
_entity_poly.type
_entity_poly.pdbx_seq_one_letter_code
_entity_poly.pdbx_strand_id
1 'polypeptide(L)'
;VRSDVAMTGEITLRGLVLPIGGLKEKTLAAQRAGVKTVIIPKRNEKDLPDVPAEVKEELEFILVEAVDEVLSAALEKPVPGDVSAAALPQPKA
;
A
#
# COMPACT_ATOMS: atom_id res chain seq x y z
N VAL A 1 10.93 4.34 7.31
CA VAL A 1 10.03 3.56 6.42
C VAL A 1 9.73 2.26 7.13
N ARG A 2 8.46 1.88 7.25
CA ARG A 2 8.05 0.68 7.96
C ARG A 2 8.61 -0.58 7.30
N SER A 3 9.30 -1.42 8.07
CA SER A 3 9.92 -2.66 7.56
C SER A 3 8.94 -3.82 7.44
N ASP A 4 7.75 -3.69 8.01
CA ASP A 4 6.67 -4.69 8.04
C ASP A 4 5.63 -4.51 6.92
N VAL A 5 5.91 -3.63 5.95
CA VAL A 5 4.99 -3.25 4.87
C VAL A 5 5.57 -3.63 3.51
N ALA A 6 4.81 -4.37 2.70
CA ALA A 6 5.04 -4.56 1.28
C ALA A 6 4.06 -3.72 0.46
N MET A 7 4.47 -3.28 -0.72
CA MET A 7 3.63 -2.50 -1.62
C MET A 7 3.76 -3.00 -3.05
N THR A 8 2.65 -3.05 -3.77
CA THR A 8 2.61 -3.37 -5.20
C THR A 8 1.65 -2.43 -5.91
N GLY A 9 2.04 -1.98 -7.09
CA GLY A 9 1.25 -1.04 -7.89
C GLY A 9 2.10 -0.44 -8.99
N GLU A 10 1.46 -0.06 -10.08
CA GLU A 10 2.07 0.82 -11.07
C GLU A 10 1.72 2.28 -10.72
N ILE A 11 2.63 3.22 -10.97
CA ILE A 11 2.42 4.64 -10.67
C ILE A 11 2.45 5.48 -11.94
N THR A 12 1.51 6.42 -12.04
CA THR A 12 1.54 7.45 -13.08
C THR A 12 2.27 8.70 -12.60
N LEU A 13 2.76 9.53 -13.52
CA LEU A 13 3.33 10.85 -13.18
C LEU A 13 2.33 11.79 -12.47
N ARG A 14 1.03 11.49 -12.56
CA ARG A 14 -0.04 12.22 -11.87
C ARG A 14 -0.31 11.69 -10.46
N GLY A 15 0.48 10.72 -9.98
CA GLY A 15 0.35 10.14 -8.65
C GLY A 15 -0.77 9.10 -8.50
N LEU A 16 -1.45 8.72 -9.58
CA LEU A 16 -2.45 7.64 -9.53
C LEU A 16 -1.78 6.27 -9.49
N VAL A 17 -2.35 5.38 -8.66
CA VAL A 17 -1.95 3.97 -8.55
C VAL A 17 -2.81 3.12 -9.49
N LEU A 18 -2.16 2.37 -10.36
CA LEU A 18 -2.75 1.53 -11.38
C LEU A 18 -2.75 0.06 -10.96
N PRO A 19 -3.71 -0.75 -11.48
CA PRO A 19 -3.82 -2.14 -11.13
C PRO A 19 -2.64 -2.95 -11.66
N ILE A 20 -2.37 -4.07 -11.00
CA ILE A 20 -1.27 -4.96 -11.32
C ILE A 20 -1.77 -6.38 -11.58
N GLY A 21 -1.08 -7.09 -12.46
CA GLY A 21 -1.25 -8.54 -12.61
C GLY A 21 -0.53 -9.32 -11.50
N GLY A 22 -0.97 -10.58 -11.31
CA GLY A 22 -0.31 -11.55 -10.43
C GLY A 22 -0.44 -11.20 -8.95
N LEU A 23 -1.62 -10.76 -8.50
CA LEU A 23 -1.86 -10.41 -7.10
C LEU A 23 -1.60 -11.61 -6.18
N LYS A 24 -2.02 -12.81 -6.60
CA LYS A 24 -1.88 -14.04 -5.83
C LYS A 24 -0.42 -14.40 -5.55
N GLU A 25 0.44 -14.40 -6.58
CA GLU A 25 1.85 -14.77 -6.45
C GLU A 25 2.61 -13.75 -5.58
N LYS A 26 2.32 -12.45 -5.76
CA LYS A 26 2.93 -11.36 -5.00
C LYS A 26 2.55 -11.41 -3.53
N THR A 27 1.29 -11.69 -3.24
CA THR A 27 0.80 -11.77 -1.86
C THR A 27 1.38 -13.00 -1.15
N LEU A 28 1.48 -14.15 -1.84
CA LEU A 28 2.12 -15.34 -1.29
C LEU A 28 3.64 -15.13 -1.05
N ALA A 29 4.29 -14.32 -1.88
CA ALA A 29 5.68 -13.92 -1.64
C ALA A 29 5.80 -13.01 -0.40
N ALA A 30 4.88 -12.07 -0.22
CA ALA A 30 4.85 -11.18 0.95
C ALA A 30 4.64 -11.96 2.26
N GLN A 31 3.71 -12.92 2.28
CA GLN A 31 3.49 -13.81 3.42
C GLN A 31 4.77 -14.60 3.76
N ARG A 32 5.41 -15.21 2.75
CA ARG A 32 6.67 -15.96 2.95
C ARG A 32 7.83 -15.08 3.42
N ALA A 33 7.82 -13.80 3.08
CA ALA A 33 8.79 -12.83 3.57
C ALA A 33 8.50 -12.34 5.01
N GLY A 34 7.40 -12.80 5.64
CA GLY A 34 7.03 -12.42 7.00
C GLY A 34 6.52 -10.98 7.13
N VAL A 35 6.06 -10.40 6.03
CA VAL A 35 5.44 -9.07 6.00
C VAL A 35 4.06 -9.15 6.65
N LYS A 36 3.64 -8.10 7.35
CA LYS A 36 2.30 -8.08 8.01
C LYS A 36 1.28 -7.30 7.21
N THR A 37 1.71 -6.27 6.50
CA THR A 37 0.81 -5.35 5.79
C THR A 37 1.18 -5.29 4.31
N VAL A 38 0.20 -5.42 3.42
CA VAL A 38 0.37 -5.31 1.97
C VAL A 38 -0.50 -4.19 1.41
N ILE A 39 0.15 -3.20 0.80
CA ILE A 39 -0.52 -2.12 0.09
C ILE A 39 -0.77 -2.55 -1.35
N ILE A 40 -2.04 -2.49 -1.78
CA ILE A 40 -2.51 -2.92 -3.10
C ILE A 40 -3.36 -1.83 -3.76
N PRO A 41 -3.40 -1.74 -5.10
CA PRO A 41 -4.26 -0.78 -5.78
C PRO A 41 -5.72 -1.11 -5.51
N LYS A 42 -6.57 -0.11 -5.26
CA LYS A 42 -8.00 -0.34 -5.01
C LYS A 42 -8.71 -1.05 -6.17
N ARG A 43 -8.23 -0.84 -7.40
CA ARG A 43 -8.77 -1.52 -8.58
C ARG A 43 -8.52 -3.04 -8.57
N ASN A 44 -7.54 -3.54 -7.82
CA ASN A 44 -7.28 -4.97 -7.61
C ASN A 44 -8.15 -5.61 -6.54
N GLU A 45 -9.07 -4.87 -5.90
CA GLU A 45 -10.03 -5.45 -4.94
C GLU A 45 -10.83 -6.61 -5.55
N LYS A 46 -11.09 -6.55 -6.87
CA LYS A 46 -11.77 -7.60 -7.62
C LYS A 46 -11.00 -8.91 -7.72
N ASP A 47 -9.68 -8.86 -7.54
CA ASP A 47 -8.78 -10.03 -7.60
C ASP A 47 -8.48 -10.59 -6.21
N LEU A 48 -8.86 -9.88 -5.13
CA LEU A 48 -8.73 -10.38 -3.76
C LEU A 48 -9.39 -11.75 -3.58
N PRO A 49 -10.58 -12.06 -4.12
CA PRO A 49 -11.17 -13.40 -4.02
C PRO A 49 -10.24 -14.55 -4.43
N ASP A 50 -9.33 -14.34 -5.38
CA ASP A 50 -8.39 -15.35 -5.89
C ASP A 50 -7.23 -15.66 -4.93
N VAL A 51 -7.01 -14.80 -3.93
CA VAL A 51 -6.01 -15.00 -2.89
C VAL A 51 -6.53 -16.03 -1.87
N PRO A 52 -5.73 -17.06 -1.52
CA PRO A 52 -6.10 -18.05 -0.51
C PRO A 52 -6.50 -17.42 0.84
N ALA A 53 -7.46 -18.03 1.55
CA ALA A 53 -7.95 -17.52 2.83
C ALA A 53 -6.85 -17.44 3.89
N GLU A 54 -5.96 -18.44 3.96
CA GLU A 54 -4.81 -18.47 4.89
C GLU A 54 -3.96 -17.20 4.78
N VAL A 55 -3.70 -16.74 3.55
CA VAL A 55 -2.91 -15.53 3.29
C VAL A 55 -3.68 -14.27 3.67
N LYS A 56 -5.02 -14.28 3.54
CA LYS A 56 -5.87 -13.15 3.93
C LYS A 56 -6.03 -12.99 5.43
N GLU A 57 -5.95 -14.08 6.17
CA GLU A 57 -6.04 -14.05 7.63
C GLU A 57 -4.72 -13.59 8.26
N GLU A 58 -3.58 -13.88 7.64
CA GLU A 58 -2.25 -13.49 8.13
C GLU A 58 -1.81 -12.08 7.70
N LEU A 59 -2.32 -11.56 6.58
CA LEU A 59 -1.93 -10.27 6.02
C LEU A 59 -3.03 -9.21 6.11
N GLU A 60 -2.65 -8.00 6.48
CA GLU A 60 -3.50 -6.82 6.42
C GLU A 60 -3.38 -6.17 5.02
N PHE A 61 -4.50 -6.05 4.29
CA PHE A 61 -4.53 -5.37 3.00
C PHE A 61 -4.96 -3.91 3.13
N ILE A 62 -4.16 -3.00 2.57
CA ILE A 62 -4.49 -1.58 2.45
C ILE A 62 -4.72 -1.27 0.98
N LEU A 63 -5.97 -0.93 0.64
CA LEU A 63 -6.37 -0.55 -0.71
C LEU A 63 -6.13 0.95 -0.93
N VAL A 64 -5.41 1.31 -1.99
CA VAL A 64 -5.04 2.71 -2.29
C VAL A 64 -5.37 3.11 -3.73
N GLU A 65 -5.71 4.38 -3.94
CA GLU A 65 -5.92 4.96 -5.29
C GLU A 65 -4.79 5.91 -5.71
N ALA A 66 -4.14 6.56 -4.74
CA ALA A 66 -3.13 7.58 -4.96
C ALA A 66 -1.84 7.31 -4.17
N VAL A 67 -0.71 7.84 -4.66
CA VAL A 67 0.60 7.69 -4.03
C VAL A 67 0.67 8.33 -2.65
N ASP A 68 -0.09 9.39 -2.40
CA ASP A 68 -0.14 10.05 -1.08
C ASP A 68 -0.65 9.10 0.01
N GLU A 69 -1.58 8.22 -0.33
CA GLU A 69 -2.11 7.18 0.56
C GLU A 69 -1.05 6.10 0.82
N VAL A 70 -0.28 5.71 -0.21
CA VAL A 70 0.85 4.78 -0.09
C VAL A 70 1.89 5.34 0.89
N LEU A 71 2.29 6.60 0.71
CA LEU A 71 3.27 7.26 1.56
C LEU A 71 2.77 7.38 3.00
N SER A 72 1.49 7.72 3.18
CA SER A 72 0.88 7.82 4.51
C SER A 72 0.80 6.48 5.24
N ALA A 73 0.61 5.37 4.50
CA ALA A 73 0.53 4.02 5.07
C ALA A 73 1.92 3.39 5.32
N ALA A 74 2.90 3.68 4.46
CA ALA A 74 4.23 3.05 4.49
C ALA A 74 5.26 3.81 5.35
N LEU A 75 5.07 5.10 5.57
CA LEU A 75 5.96 5.92 6.39
C LEU A 75 5.52 5.91 7.86
N GLU A 76 6.49 5.97 8.76
CA GLU A 76 6.20 6.20 10.19
C GLU A 76 5.66 7.63 10.35
N LYS A 77 4.71 7.82 11.29
CA LYS A 77 4.17 9.15 11.57
C LYS A 77 5.32 10.11 11.90
N PRO A 78 5.30 11.34 11.39
CA PRO A 78 6.30 12.33 11.74
C PRO A 78 6.26 12.54 13.26
N VAL A 79 7.44 12.44 13.89
CA VAL A 79 7.60 12.67 15.32
C VAL A 79 7.27 14.15 15.58
N PRO A 80 6.43 14.50 16.57
CA PRO A 80 6.14 15.90 16.86
C PRO A 80 7.43 16.63 17.24
N GLY A 81 7.95 17.47 16.34
CA GLY A 81 9.24 18.16 16.50
C GLY A 81 10.10 18.18 15.23
N ASP A 82 9.77 17.39 14.22
CA ASP A 82 10.50 17.40 12.95
C ASP A 82 9.96 18.50 12.02
N VAL A 83 10.67 19.64 11.95
CA VAL A 83 10.30 20.82 11.14
C VAL A 83 10.56 20.64 9.63
N SER A 84 10.97 19.45 9.18
CA SER A 84 11.28 19.20 7.77
C SER A 84 10.07 18.86 6.89
N ALA A 85 8.86 18.66 7.46
CA ALA A 85 7.66 18.25 6.71
C ALA A 85 6.54 19.31 6.71
N ALA A 86 6.89 20.60 6.62
CA ALA A 86 5.90 21.66 6.47
C ALA A 86 5.22 21.59 5.09
N ALA A 87 3.93 21.21 5.12
CA ALA A 87 2.87 21.53 4.17
C ALA A 87 2.95 20.94 2.74
N LEU A 88 2.26 19.81 2.53
CA LEU A 88 1.48 19.65 1.30
C LEU A 88 0.15 20.40 1.52
N PRO A 89 -0.13 21.51 0.79
CA PRO A 89 -1.42 22.16 0.86
C PRO A 89 -2.46 21.20 0.29
N GLN A 90 -3.50 20.88 1.08
CA GLN A 90 -4.69 20.26 0.52
C GLN A 90 -5.30 21.24 -0.49
N PRO A 91 -5.50 20.86 -1.77
CA PRO A 91 -6.30 21.65 -2.67
C PRO A 91 -7.75 21.58 -2.18
N LYS A 92 -8.19 22.62 -1.46
CA LYS A 92 -9.60 22.91 -1.25
C LYS A 92 -10.17 23.37 -2.59
N ALA A 93 -11.18 22.64 -3.09
CA ALA A 93 -12.13 23.18 -4.05
C ALA A 93 -13.12 24.11 -3.34
#